data_AF-A0A698G1Q5-F1
#
_entry.id   AF-A0A698G1Q5-F1
#
_cell.length_a   1.000
_cell.length_b   1.000
_cell.length_c   1.000
_cell.angle_alpha   90.00
_cell.angle_beta   90.00
_cell.angle_gamma   90.00
#
_symmetry.space_group_name_H-M   'P 1'
#
loop_
_entity.id
_entity.type
_entity.pdbx_description
1 polymer ?
#
loop_
_entity_poly.entity_id
_entity_poly.type
_entity_poly.pdbx_seq_one_letter_code
_entity_poly.pdbx_strand_id
1 'polypeptide(L)'
;MSEDKLQKLTLVKFKNAEFGLILSIAFGSCGVDRFYKGNWLLGNIKLSLLFLCVIFDTPMDIICVFAILLWYIADIFLVFFGIKKDNFKKIISFMKES
;
A
#
# COMPACT_ATOMS: atom_id res chain seq x y z
N MET A 1 17.92 17.16 20.94
CA MET A 1 16.71 16.33 20.90
C MET A 1 16.61 15.65 22.25
N SER A 2 15.51 15.82 23.01
CA SER A 2 15.40 15.19 24.35
C SER A 2 15.36 13.67 24.24
N GLU A 3 16.01 12.96 25.17
CA GLU A 3 15.99 11.50 25.31
C GLU A 3 14.55 10.93 25.26
N ASP A 4 13.59 11.63 25.89
CA ASP A 4 12.18 11.25 25.89
C ASP A 4 11.54 11.24 24.49
N LYS A 5 12.02 12.10 23.59
CA LYS A 5 11.55 12.18 22.19
C LYS A 5 12.13 11.05 21.35
N LEU A 6 13.38 10.67 21.62
CA LEU A 6 14.02 9.53 20.96
C LEU A 6 13.32 8.22 21.36
N GLN A 7 12.96 8.07 22.64
CA GLN A 7 12.17 6.93 23.13
C GLN A 7 10.75 6.90 22.53
N LYS A 8 10.08 8.05 22.39
CA LYS A 8 8.79 8.11 21.69
C LYS A 8 8.90 7.76 20.20
N LEU A 9 10.01 8.11 19.56
CA LEU A 9 10.26 7.79 18.15
C LEU A 9 10.49 6.29 17.93
N THR A 10 11.19 5.61 18.85
CA THR A 10 11.39 4.14 18.78
C THR A 10 10.10 3.36 19.04
N LEU A 11 9.15 3.94 19.78
CA LEU A 11 7.80 3.36 19.96
C LEU A 11 6.93 3.47 18.70
N VAL A 12 7.29 4.35 17.76
CA VAL A 12 6.50 4.55 16.54
C VAL A 12 6.79 3.45 15.54
N LYS A 13 5.76 2.67 15.22
CA LYS A 13 5.87 1.61 14.21
C LYS A 13 6.01 2.24 12.81
N PHE A 14 7.20 2.15 12.25
CA PHE A 14 7.48 2.43 10.84
C PHE A 14 7.23 1.18 10.00
N LYS A 15 6.62 1.35 8.84
CA LYS A 15 6.38 0.25 7.90
C LYS A 15 7.56 0.16 6.93
N ASN A 16 8.00 -1.04 6.58
CA ASN A 16 9.08 -1.20 5.61
C ASN A 16 8.52 -1.06 4.18
N ALA A 17 9.02 -0.06 3.44
CA ALA A 17 8.57 0.21 2.08
C ALA A 17 8.98 -0.89 1.09
N GLU A 18 10.14 -1.51 1.29
CA GLU A 18 10.62 -2.62 0.46
C GLU A 18 9.76 -3.86 0.66
N PHE A 19 9.39 -4.16 1.91
CA PHE A 19 8.45 -5.24 2.19
C PHE A 19 7.08 -4.96 1.55
N GLY A 20 6.60 -3.72 1.62
CA GLY A 20 5.39 -3.30 0.92
C GLY A 20 5.48 -3.48 -0.60
N LEU A 21 6.64 -3.20 -1.20
CA LEU A 21 6.90 -3.39 -2.63
C LEU A 21 6.87 -4.88 -3.01
N ILE A 22 7.55 -5.73 -2.23
CA ILE A 22 7.54 -7.18 -2.44
C ILE A 22 6.11 -7.72 -2.35
N LEU A 23 5.32 -7.23 -1.38
CA LEU A 23 3.91 -7.58 -1.24
C LEU A 23 3.07 -7.13 -2.45
N SER A 24 3.34 -5.94 -3.00
CA SER A 24 2.65 -5.47 -4.20
C SER A 24 2.99 -6.32 -5.43
N ILE A 25 4.22 -6.80 -5.57
CA ILE A 25 4.61 -7.63 -6.71
C ILE A 25 4.08 -9.07 -6.56
N ALA A 26 4.16 -9.65 -5.36
CA ALA A 26 3.76 -11.04 -5.14
C ALA A 26 2.24 -11.22 -4.94
N PHE A 27 1.58 -10.26 -4.29
CA PHE A 27 0.19 -10.36 -3.84
C PHE A 27 -0.62 -9.08 -4.07
N GLY A 28 -0.15 -8.16 -4.93
CA GLY A 28 -0.81 -6.87 -5.16
C GLY A 28 -2.12 -6.99 -5.92
N SER A 29 -2.33 -8.05 -6.70
CA SER A 29 -3.61 -8.36 -7.35
C SER A 29 -4.70 -8.70 -6.31
N CYS A 30 -4.32 -9.40 -5.24
CA CYS A 30 -5.22 -9.71 -4.11
C CYS A 30 -5.41 -8.52 -3.14
N GLY A 31 -4.72 -7.40 -3.34
CA GLY A 31 -4.82 -6.20 -2.50
C GLY A 31 -4.11 -6.29 -1.14
N VAL A 32 -3.30 -7.33 -0.92
CA VAL A 32 -2.56 -7.56 0.34
C VAL A 32 -1.62 -6.39 0.67
N ASP A 33 -1.03 -5.80 -0.38
CA ASP A 33 -0.19 -4.62 -0.29
C ASP A 33 -0.89 -3.37 0.24
N ARG A 34 -2.18 -3.20 -0.11
CA ARG A 34 -3.02 -2.10 0.38
C ARG A 34 -3.39 -2.29 1.85
N PHE A 35 -3.67 -3.53 2.26
CA PHE A 35 -3.86 -3.86 3.67
C PHE A 35 -2.58 -3.60 4.48
N TYR A 36 -1.42 -4.01 3.97
CA TYR A 36 -0.13 -3.73 4.61
C TYR A 36 0.12 -2.23 4.76
N LYS A 37 -0.13 -1.42 3.72
CA LYS A 37 -0.04 0.04 3.80
C LYS A 37 -1.03 0.61 4.83
N GLY A 38 -2.23 0.03 4.94
CA GLY A 38 -3.30 0.48 5.83
C GLY A 38 -4.48 1.14 5.09
N ASN A 39 -4.55 1.02 3.77
CA ASN A 39 -5.67 1.48 2.96
C ASN A 39 -6.66 0.33 2.71
N TRP A 40 -7.56 0.11 3.66
CA TRP A 40 -8.44 -1.07 3.66
C TRP A 40 -9.50 -1.01 2.56
N LEU A 41 -9.97 0.20 2.23
CA LEU A 41 -10.95 0.41 1.17
C LEU A 41 -10.44 -0.05 -0.20
N LEU A 42 -9.24 0.39 -0.60
CA LEU A 42 -8.62 -0.02 -1.87
C LEU A 42 -8.25 -1.50 -1.89
N GLY A 43 -7.88 -2.07 -0.74
CA GLY A 43 -7.64 -3.51 -0.60
C GLY A 43 -8.91 -4.31 -0.88
N ASN A 44 -10.03 -3.93 -0.26
CA ASN A 44 -11.32 -4.58 -0.48
C ASN A 44 -11.82 -4.44 -1.92
N ILE A 45 -11.63 -3.29 -2.57
CA ILE A 45 -12.01 -3.10 -3.98
C ILE A 45 -11.24 -4.08 -4.88
N LYS A 46 -9.92 -4.20 -4.70
CA LYS A 46 -9.10 -5.16 -5.46
C LYS A 46 -9.55 -6.60 -5.23
N LEU A 47 -9.80 -6.96 -3.98
CA LEU A 47 -10.25 -8.30 -3.61
C LEU A 47 -11.61 -8.63 -4.23
N SER A 48 -12.58 -7.72 -4.14
CA SER A 48 -13.91 -7.88 -4.76
C SER A 48 -13.82 -7.97 -6.28
N LEU A 49 -12.95 -7.18 -6.92
CA LEU A 49 -12.73 -7.25 -8.37
C LEU A 49 -12.16 -8.62 -8.78
N LEU A 50 -11.18 -9.14 -8.02
CA LEU A 50 -10.63 -10.47 -8.25
C LEU A 50 -11.70 -11.56 -8.11
N PHE A 51 -12.51 -11.49 -7.05
CA PHE A 51 -13.62 -12.43 -6.85
C PHE A 51 -14.66 -12.37 -7.96
N LEU A 52 -15.00 -11.17 -8.44
CA LEU A 52 -15.93 -11.01 -9.56
C LEU A 52 -15.40 -11.68 -10.83
N CYS A 53 -14.12 -11.45 -11.16
CA CYS A 53 -13.48 -12.08 -12.32
C CYS A 53 -13.46 -13.61 -12.22
N VAL A 54 -13.18 -14.16 -11.03
CA VAL A 54 -13.07 -15.61 -10.82
C VAL A 54 -14.44 -16.29 -10.79
N ILE A 55 -15.44 -15.69 -10.15
CA ILE A 55 -16.77 -16.32 -9.98
C ILE A 55 -17.59 -16.27 -11.27
N PHE A 56 -17.57 -15.13 -11.96
CA PHE A 56 -18.48 -14.90 -13.08
C PHE A 56 -17.89 -15.32 -14.44
N ASP A 57 -16.67 -15.88 -14.45
CA ASP A 57 -15.90 -16.25 -15.65
C ASP A 57 -16.08 -15.24 -16.79
N THR A 58 -16.06 -13.96 -16.43
CA THR A 58 -16.42 -12.88 -17.34
C THR A 58 -15.34 -12.77 -18.40
N PRO A 59 -15.68 -12.91 -19.70
CA PRO A 59 -14.72 -12.66 -20.75
C PRO A 59 -14.33 -11.19 -20.71
N MET A 60 -13.14 -10.92 -20.16
CA MET A 60 -12.57 -9.58 -20.11
C MET A 60 -12.08 -9.21 -21.51
N ASP A 61 -12.54 -8.07 -22.01
CA ASP A 61 -12.03 -7.50 -23.25
C ASP A 61 -10.59 -7.00 -23.07
N ILE A 62 -9.84 -6.95 -24.18
CA ILE A 62 -8.42 -6.59 -24.19
C ILE A 62 -8.19 -5.21 -23.54
N ILE A 63 -9.14 -4.28 -23.69
CA ILE A 63 -9.05 -2.94 -23.10
C ILE A 63 -9.13 -3.02 -21.57
N CYS A 64 -10.06 -3.79 -21.00
CA CYS A 64 -10.13 -3.99 -19.54
C CYS A 64 -8.87 -4.66 -18.99
N VAL A 65 -8.34 -5.68 -19.66
CA VAL A 65 -7.08 -6.34 -19.22
C VAL A 65 -5.93 -5.33 -19.19
N PHE A 66 -5.81 -4.49 -20.22
CA PHE A 66 -4.76 -3.47 -20.29
C PHE A 66 -4.94 -2.40 -19.20
N ALA A 67 -6.18 -1.96 -18.93
CA ALA A 67 -6.48 -1.01 -17.86
C ALA A 67 -6.14 -1.58 -16.47
N ILE A 68 -6.46 -2.85 -16.21
CA ILE A 68 -6.11 -3.53 -14.94
C ILE A 68 -4.60 -3.65 -14.79
N LEU A 69 -3.88 -3.98 -15.87
CA LEU A 69 -2.42 -4.06 -15.86
C LEU A 69 -1.77 -2.69 -15.57
N LEU A 70 -2.23 -1.63 -16.24
CA LEU A 70 -1.76 -0.27 -15.98
C LEU A 70 -2.05 0.16 -14.55
N TRP A 71 -3.25 -0.13 -14.05
CA TRP A 71 -3.61 0.17 -12.67
C TRP A 71 -2.70 -0.60 -11.70
N TYR A 72 -2.48 -1.90 -11.91
CA TYR A 72 -1.59 -2.72 -11.08
C TYR A 72 -0.17 -2.15 -11.02
N ILE A 73 0.41 -1.78 -12.16
CA ILE A 73 1.75 -1.16 -12.22
C ILE A 73 1.76 0.17 -11.46
N ALA A 74 0.78 1.05 -11.70
CA ALA A 74 0.67 2.31 -10.97
C ALA A 74 0.49 2.08 -9.45
N ASP A 75 -0.22 1.02 -9.07
CA ASP A 75 -0.52 0.69 -7.68
C ASP A 75 0.75 0.32 -6.90
N ILE A 76 1.67 -0.44 -7.52
CA ILE A 76 3.00 -0.77 -6.96
C ILE A 76 3.74 0.52 -6.54
N PHE A 77 3.83 1.51 -7.43
CA PHE A 77 4.47 2.78 -7.12
C PHE A 77 3.73 3.54 -6.02
N LEU A 78 2.39 3.57 -6.08
CA LEU A 78 1.55 4.24 -5.07
C LEU A 78 1.65 3.60 -3.68
N VAL A 79 1.92 2.30 -3.58
CA VAL A 79 2.22 1.63 -2.30
C VAL A 79 3.59 2.06 -1.80
N PHE A 80 4.63 1.88 -2.62
CA PHE A 80 6.01 2.16 -2.23
C PHE A 80 6.20 3.61 -1.78
N PHE A 81 5.83 4.57 -2.62
CA PHE A 81 5.92 6.00 -2.30
C PHE A 81 4.96 6.39 -1.18
N GLY A 82 3.81 5.73 -1.10
CA GLY A 82 2.84 5.93 -0.02
C GLY A 82 3.44 5.62 1.35
N ILE A 83 4.04 4.44 1.52
CA ILE A 83 4.67 4.03 2.79
C ILE A 83 5.80 4.97 3.17
N LYS A 84 6.65 5.37 2.22
CA LYS A 84 7.73 6.35 2.47
C LYS A 84 7.18 7.70 2.90
N LYS A 85 6.13 8.19 2.24
CA LYS A 85 5.46 9.45 2.60
C LYS A 85 4.86 9.40 4.00
N ASP A 86 4.22 8.29 4.37
CA ASP A 86 3.60 8.12 5.67
C ASP A 86 4.64 8.02 6.80
N ASN A 87 5.74 7.30 6.57
CA ASN A 87 6.88 7.27 7.49
C ASN A 87 7.52 8.65 7.65
N PHE A 88 7.71 9.40 6.56
CA PHE A 88 8.29 10.74 6.60
C PHE A 88 7.40 11.74 7.35
N LYS A 89 6.07 11.68 7.16
CA LYS A 89 5.11 12.50 7.91
C LYS A 89 5.21 12.27 9.41
N LYS A 90 5.35 11.01 9.85
CA LYS A 90 5.56 10.69 11.28
C LYS A 90 6.82 11.36 11.81
N ILE A 91 7.94 11.29 11.07
CA ILE A 91 9.19 11.95 11.48
C ILE A 91 8.99 13.48 11.59
N ILE A 92 8.37 14.11 10.59
CA ILE A 92 8.10 15.56 10.62
C ILE A 92 7.20 15.96 11.79
N SER A 93 6.14 15.20 12.09
CA SER A 93 5.25 15.53 13.20
C SER A 93 6.00 15.54 14.54
N PHE A 94 6.92 14.58 14.76
CA PHE A 94 7.78 14.59 15.95
C PHE A 94 8.73 15.78 16.01
N MET A 95 9.28 16.20 14.86
CA MET A 95 10.15 17.38 14.83
C MET A 95 9.40 18.68 15.12
N LYS A 96 8.13 18.80 14.71
CA LYS A 96 7.30 20.00 14.93
C LYS A 96 6.74 20.13 16.35
N GLU A 97 6.63 19.04 17.10
CA GLU A 97 6.30 19.08 18.54
C GLU A 97 7.53 19.44 19.42
N SER A 98 8.62 19.94 18.82
CA SER A 98 9.81 20.47 19.50
C SER A 98 9.91 21.97 19.37
#